data_AF-A0A5C5ZMI8-F1
#
_entry.id   AF-A0A5C5ZMI8-F1
#
_cell.length_a   1.000
_cell.length_b   1.000
_cell.length_c   1.000
_cell.angle_alpha   90.00
_cell.angle_beta   90.00
_cell.angle_gamma   90.00
#
_symmetry.space_group_name_H-M   'P 1'
#
loop_
_entity.id
_entity.type
_entity.pdbx_description
1 polymer ?
#
loop_
_entity_poly.entity_id
_entity_poly.type
_entity_poly.pdbx_seq_one_letter_code
_entity_poly.pdbx_strand_id
1 'polypeptide(L)'
;MNFAFHKASKVLIAAFVLMAVSTAQGSLLFTFSDSTLATEMVVEQAGDDLKFTVSIVDSVNTGDLRGVYFHVANESLLSGLSATGSPGTVLGNAQTFSANNVANMGGGNPNINPLGPFDVGVEIGLGNGAGGVDDYQTAMFVLSHATAALDVGTFFPSASSVSGGLVAGVRAQTVGAIGGSRNGSSKLGAGDPTQYVSPPPPGESPEPATAAIWAMLATGACLSRRRIMR
;
A
#
# COMPACT_ATOMS: atom_id res chain seq x y z
N MET A 1 -44.95 -34.04 -47.29
CA MET A 1 -43.65 -33.34 -47.36
C MET A 1 -43.58 -32.40 -46.16
N ASN A 2 -42.81 -32.79 -45.14
CA ASN A 2 -42.62 -32.02 -43.91
C ASN A 2 -41.45 -31.06 -44.13
N PHE A 3 -41.64 -29.76 -43.87
CA PHE A 3 -40.54 -28.81 -43.73
C PHE A 3 -40.58 -28.13 -42.36
N ALA A 4 -39.38 -28.03 -41.81
CA ALA A 4 -39.05 -27.90 -40.40
C ALA A 4 -39.39 -26.52 -39.79
N PHE A 5 -39.87 -26.54 -38.55
CA PHE A 5 -39.84 -25.39 -37.65
C PHE A 5 -38.39 -25.14 -37.19
N HIS A 6 -37.81 -24.01 -37.57
CA HIS A 6 -36.59 -23.48 -36.96
C HIS A 6 -36.90 -23.06 -35.51
N LYS A 7 -36.29 -23.73 -34.53
CA LYS A 7 -36.25 -23.28 -33.14
C LYS A 7 -35.34 -22.05 -33.06
N ALA A 8 -35.91 -20.90 -32.70
CA ALA A 8 -35.13 -19.75 -32.26
C ALA A 8 -34.56 -20.04 -30.86
N SER A 9 -33.24 -20.27 -30.79
CA SER A 9 -32.51 -20.34 -29.53
C SER A 9 -32.48 -18.96 -28.88
N LYS A 10 -33.14 -18.83 -27.73
CA LYS A 10 -33.05 -17.64 -26.89
C LYS A 10 -31.68 -17.66 -26.21
N VAL A 11 -30.79 -16.76 -26.63
CA VAL A 11 -29.53 -16.49 -25.94
C VAL A 11 -29.86 -15.80 -24.62
N LEU A 12 -29.58 -16.48 -23.51
CA LEU A 12 -29.68 -15.92 -22.18
C LEU A 12 -28.42 -15.06 -21.95
N ILE A 13 -28.55 -13.74 -22.03
CA ILE A 13 -27.49 -12.81 -21.62
C ILE A 13 -27.60 -12.70 -20.10
N ALA A 14 -26.74 -13.42 -19.38
CA ALA A 14 -26.59 -13.25 -17.94
C ALA A 14 -25.92 -11.90 -17.67
N ALA A 15 -26.68 -10.95 -17.12
CA ALA A 15 -26.12 -9.71 -16.60
C ALA A 15 -25.31 -10.04 -15.33
N PHE A 16 -23.98 -10.07 -15.46
CA PHE A 16 -23.08 -10.16 -14.31
C PHE A 16 -23.04 -8.77 -13.66
N VAL A 17 -23.79 -8.60 -12.57
CA VAL A 17 -23.65 -7.41 -11.72
C VAL A 17 -22.35 -7.57 -10.95
N LEU A 18 -21.32 -6.88 -11.39
CA LEU A 18 -20.06 -6.77 -10.67
C LEU A 18 -20.30 -5.84 -9.47
N MET A 19 -20.62 -6.42 -8.31
CA MET A 19 -20.62 -5.68 -7.05
C MET A 19 -19.16 -5.33 -6.74
N ALA A 20 -18.78 -4.07 -6.94
CA ALA A 20 -17.52 -3.57 -6.41
C ALA A 20 -17.63 -3.59 -4.88
N VAL A 21 -17.04 -4.61 -4.24
CA VAL A 21 -16.80 -4.57 -2.80
C VAL A 21 -15.70 -3.55 -2.58
N SER A 22 -16.08 -2.32 -2.26
CA SER A 22 -15.16 -1.35 -1.71
C SER A 22 -14.88 -1.74 -0.26
N THR A 23 -13.90 -2.62 -0.02
CA THR A 23 -13.29 -2.65 1.30
C THR A 23 -12.53 -1.36 1.44
N ALA A 24 -13.05 -0.45 2.24
CA ALA A 24 -12.15 0.59 2.70
C ALA A 24 -11.04 -0.08 3.50
N GLN A 25 -9.83 0.37 3.27
CA GLN A 25 -8.61 -0.25 3.76
C GLN A 25 -8.07 0.66 4.86
N GLY A 26 -7.78 0.10 6.03
CA GLY A 26 -7.18 0.87 7.11
C GLY A 26 -5.81 1.41 6.69
N SER A 27 -5.40 2.56 7.24
CA SER A 27 -4.07 3.10 6.99
C SER A 27 -3.44 3.71 8.23
N LEU A 28 -2.11 3.67 8.27
CA LEU A 28 -1.26 4.30 9.28
C LEU A 28 -0.29 5.29 8.62
N LEU A 29 -0.03 6.40 9.30
CA LEU A 29 0.98 7.39 8.89
C LEU A 29 2.06 7.53 9.95
N PHE A 30 3.30 7.23 9.57
CA PHE A 30 4.49 7.57 10.34
C PHE A 30 5.15 8.80 9.73
N THR A 31 5.49 9.77 10.58
CA THR A 31 6.28 10.94 10.20
C THR A 31 7.66 10.82 10.86
N PHE A 32 8.70 11.05 10.07
CA PHE A 32 10.09 11.01 10.52
C PHE A 32 10.73 12.34 10.19
N SER A 33 11.43 12.95 11.12
CA SER A 33 12.16 14.18 10.83
C SER A 33 13.34 14.39 11.75
N ASP A 34 14.37 15.04 11.22
CA ASP A 34 15.42 15.70 11.98
C ASP A 34 15.65 17.11 11.37
N SER A 35 16.73 17.78 11.76
CA SER A 35 17.07 19.10 11.20
C SER A 35 17.50 19.07 9.73
N THR A 36 17.68 17.90 9.14
CA THR A 36 18.25 17.69 7.79
C THR A 36 17.23 17.17 6.80
N LEU A 37 16.35 16.24 7.18
CA LEU A 37 15.42 15.59 6.27
C LEU A 37 14.12 15.27 7.00
N ALA A 38 13.01 15.34 6.27
CA ALA A 38 11.71 14.85 6.70
C ALA A 38 11.22 13.78 5.72
N THR A 39 10.61 12.72 6.24
CA THR A 39 10.01 11.64 5.45
C THR A 39 8.68 11.23 6.05
N GLU A 40 7.83 10.62 5.23
CA GLU A 40 6.58 10.00 5.63
C GLU A 40 6.57 8.54 5.18
N MET A 41 5.96 7.67 5.99
CA MET A 41 5.64 6.30 5.62
C MET A 41 4.16 6.07 5.84
N VAL A 42 3.44 5.82 4.76
CA VAL A 42 2.05 5.38 4.77
C VAL A 42 2.03 3.87 4.66
N VAL A 43 1.34 3.21 5.58
CA VAL A 43 1.07 1.77 5.52
C VAL A 43 -0.42 1.57 5.31
N GLU A 44 -0.80 0.90 4.24
CA GLU A 44 -2.20 0.66 3.85
C GLU A 44 -2.49 -0.84 3.88
N GLN A 45 -3.69 -1.20 4.31
CA GLN A 45 -4.20 -2.56 4.13
C GLN A 45 -4.34 -2.87 2.64
N ALA A 46 -3.83 -4.02 2.17
CA ALA A 46 -3.91 -4.44 0.77
C ALA A 46 -4.36 -5.91 0.68
N GLY A 47 -5.66 -6.16 0.85
CA GLY A 47 -6.16 -7.53 1.01
C GLY A 47 -5.66 -8.13 2.32
N ASP A 48 -4.93 -9.24 2.24
CA ASP A 48 -4.26 -9.90 3.38
C ASP A 48 -2.81 -9.42 3.59
N ASP A 49 -2.34 -8.47 2.77
CA ASP A 49 -0.99 -7.93 2.80
C ASP A 49 -0.98 -6.47 3.26
N LEU A 50 0.21 -5.92 3.48
CA LEU A 50 0.42 -4.50 3.80
C LEU A 50 1.21 -3.81 2.70
N LYS A 51 0.70 -2.68 2.21
CA LYS A 51 1.39 -1.83 1.25
C LYS A 51 2.07 -0.68 1.97
N PHE A 52 3.36 -0.53 1.74
CA PHE A 52 4.18 0.54 2.28
C PHE A 52 4.47 1.56 1.18
N THR A 53 4.30 2.84 1.48
CA THR A 53 4.73 3.96 0.65
C THR A 53 5.57 4.89 1.52
N VAL A 54 6.86 5.01 1.20
CA VAL A 54 7.80 5.89 1.92
C VAL A 54 8.21 7.02 0.99
N SER A 55 8.08 8.26 1.45
CA SER A 55 8.35 9.45 0.66
C SER A 55 9.17 10.46 1.44
N ILE A 56 10.08 11.14 0.76
CA ILE A 56 10.73 12.35 1.28
C ILE A 56 9.72 13.50 1.21
N VAL A 57 9.59 14.25 2.30
CA VAL A 57 8.74 15.44 2.36
C VAL A 57 9.58 16.64 1.94
N ASP A 58 9.56 16.92 0.64
CA ASP A 58 10.37 17.97 0.01
C ASP A 58 9.98 19.37 0.50
N SER A 59 10.77 19.92 1.42
CA SER A 59 10.64 21.32 1.84
C SER A 59 11.96 22.08 1.93
N VAL A 60 13.10 21.38 2.09
CA VAL A 60 14.43 22.00 2.17
C VAL A 60 15.51 21.13 1.54
N ASN A 61 15.54 19.84 1.84
CA ASN A 61 16.52 18.87 1.34
C ASN A 61 15.82 17.66 0.73
N THR A 62 16.53 16.97 -0.17
CA THR A 62 16.13 15.69 -0.77
C THR A 62 17.20 14.63 -0.49
N GLY A 63 16.97 13.40 -0.92
CA GLY A 63 17.89 12.26 -0.74
C GLY A 63 17.44 11.01 -1.49
N ASP A 64 18.24 9.95 -1.35
CA ASP A 64 17.99 8.62 -1.89
C ASP A 64 17.59 7.67 -0.74
N LEU A 65 16.35 7.19 -0.73
CA LEU A 65 15.84 6.23 0.25
C LEU A 65 16.55 4.89 0.10
N ARG A 66 17.10 4.38 1.19
CA ARG A 66 17.94 3.16 1.20
C ARG A 66 17.42 2.01 2.04
N GLY A 67 16.54 2.30 2.99
CA GLY A 67 15.99 1.23 3.81
C GLY A 67 14.89 1.70 4.74
N VAL A 68 14.01 0.75 5.04
CA VAL A 68 12.90 0.90 5.97
C VAL A 68 13.05 -0.18 7.03
N TYR A 69 12.85 0.20 8.27
CA TYR A 69 12.97 -0.67 9.44
C TYR A 69 11.74 -0.52 10.30
N PHE A 70 11.30 -1.60 10.94
CA PHE A 70 10.18 -1.54 11.88
C PHE A 70 10.16 -2.76 12.80
N HIS A 71 9.49 -2.57 13.94
CA HIS A 71 9.09 -3.66 14.81
C HIS A 71 7.72 -4.23 14.42
N VAL A 72 7.48 -5.48 14.78
CA VAL A 72 6.21 -6.20 14.57
C VAL A 72 5.63 -6.59 15.93
N ALA A 73 4.36 -6.31 16.16
CA ALA A 73 3.71 -6.59 17.45
C ALA A 73 3.71 -8.09 17.80
N ASN A 74 3.59 -8.94 16.78
CA ASN A 74 3.65 -10.39 16.91
C ASN A 74 4.86 -10.94 16.14
N GLU A 75 5.97 -11.12 16.84
CA GLU A 75 7.23 -11.63 16.27
C GLU A 75 7.11 -13.07 15.71
N SER A 76 6.05 -13.83 16.06
CA SER A 76 5.83 -15.16 15.46
C SER A 76 5.52 -15.09 13.95
N LEU A 77 5.11 -13.92 13.45
CA LEU A 77 4.90 -13.69 12.02
C LEU A 77 6.21 -13.54 11.24
N LEU A 78 7.34 -13.24 11.89
CA LEU A 78 8.60 -12.96 11.18
C LEU A 78 9.02 -14.14 10.29
N SER A 79 8.80 -15.37 10.75
CA SER A 79 8.99 -16.56 9.93
C SER A 79 7.83 -16.71 8.93
N GLY A 80 8.04 -16.19 7.73
CA GLY A 80 7.05 -16.26 6.64
C GLY A 80 6.77 -14.91 5.99
N LEU A 81 7.29 -13.81 6.56
CA LEU A 81 7.27 -12.51 5.90
C LEU A 81 8.13 -12.49 4.64
N SER A 82 7.67 -11.75 3.65
CA SER A 82 8.45 -11.39 2.47
C SER A 82 8.06 -10.00 1.97
N ALA A 83 9.01 -9.25 1.41
CA ALA A 83 8.73 -7.95 0.80
C ALA A 83 8.98 -7.98 -0.71
N THR A 84 8.09 -7.35 -1.47
CA THR A 84 8.18 -7.24 -2.93
C THR A 84 8.05 -5.79 -3.37
N GLY A 85 8.95 -5.34 -4.25
CA GLY A 85 8.92 -3.98 -4.80
C GLY A 85 7.67 -3.76 -5.64
N SER A 86 7.05 -2.60 -5.48
CA SER A 86 5.97 -2.15 -6.36
C SER A 86 6.53 -1.54 -7.66
N PRO A 87 5.71 -1.35 -8.71
CA PRO A 87 6.16 -0.69 -9.94
C PRO A 87 6.87 0.64 -9.66
N GLY A 88 8.07 0.80 -10.23
CA GLY A 88 8.91 1.98 -10.02
C GLY A 88 9.77 1.95 -8.76
N THR A 89 9.72 0.89 -7.94
CA THR A 89 10.63 0.68 -6.80
C THR A 89 11.31 -0.68 -6.91
N VAL A 90 12.63 -0.67 -6.90
CA VAL A 90 13.41 -1.90 -6.82
C VAL A 90 13.85 -2.09 -5.37
N LEU A 91 13.62 -3.28 -4.82
CA LEU A 91 14.18 -3.65 -3.52
C LEU A 91 15.59 -4.16 -3.71
N GLY A 92 16.45 -3.85 -2.74
CA GLY A 92 17.81 -4.35 -2.69
C GLY A 92 17.86 -5.86 -2.48
N ASN A 93 19.08 -6.40 -2.52
CA ASN A 93 19.30 -7.83 -2.33
C ASN A 93 19.13 -8.26 -0.87
N ALA A 94 19.10 -7.30 0.06
CA ALA A 94 19.00 -7.59 1.47
C ALA A 94 17.61 -7.27 2.05
N GLN A 95 16.96 -8.31 2.57
CA GLN A 95 15.81 -8.21 3.46
C GLN A 95 16.13 -9.05 4.69
N THR A 96 15.81 -8.55 5.88
CA THR A 96 16.08 -9.28 7.12
C THR A 96 14.86 -9.22 8.01
N PHE A 97 14.43 -10.40 8.49
CA PHE A 97 13.30 -10.58 9.39
C PHE A 97 13.83 -11.36 10.60
N SER A 98 14.20 -10.66 11.66
CA SER A 98 14.84 -11.24 12.85
C SER A 98 14.55 -10.36 14.06
N ALA A 99 13.78 -10.89 15.00
CA ALA A 99 13.33 -10.18 16.20
C ALA A 99 14.50 -9.48 16.89
N ASN A 100 14.36 -8.17 17.08
CA ASN A 100 15.27 -7.29 17.80
C ASN A 100 16.74 -7.44 17.37
N ASN A 101 17.00 -7.72 16.09
CA ASN A 101 18.35 -8.02 15.60
C ASN A 101 18.69 -7.36 14.26
N VAL A 102 17.81 -6.49 13.74
CA VAL A 102 18.01 -5.82 12.45
C VAL A 102 18.46 -4.37 12.66
N ALA A 103 19.77 -4.14 12.64
CA ALA A 103 20.36 -2.80 12.64
C ALA A 103 21.13 -2.48 11.34
N ASN A 104 21.41 -3.51 10.54
CA ASN A 104 22.14 -3.44 9.28
C ASN A 104 21.76 -4.68 8.44
N MET A 105 21.66 -4.52 7.12
CA MET A 105 21.30 -5.60 6.20
C MET A 105 22.48 -6.09 5.32
N GLY A 106 23.72 -5.64 5.59
CA GLY A 106 24.92 -6.19 4.94
C GLY A 106 25.17 -5.74 3.49
N GLY A 107 24.20 -5.11 2.82
CA GLY A 107 24.23 -4.64 1.42
C GLY A 107 25.03 -3.34 1.14
N GLY A 108 25.96 -2.95 2.00
CA GLY A 108 26.90 -1.87 1.67
C GLY A 108 26.51 -0.43 2.03
N ASN A 109 25.39 -0.19 2.74
CA ASN A 109 25.17 0.88 3.77
C ASN A 109 23.68 1.21 4.10
N PRO A 110 22.72 0.25 4.15
CA PRO A 110 21.50 0.43 4.91
C PRO A 110 21.78 0.07 6.38
N ASN A 111 22.54 0.92 7.05
CA ASN A 111 22.79 0.84 8.49
C ASN A 111 21.96 1.91 9.20
N ILE A 112 21.12 1.51 10.15
CA ILE A 112 20.24 2.42 10.91
C ILE A 112 20.76 2.73 12.32
N ASN A 113 21.89 2.14 12.73
CA ASN A 113 22.49 2.43 14.03
C ASN A 113 22.72 3.94 14.23
N PRO A 114 22.44 4.49 15.43
CA PRO A 114 22.14 3.77 16.67
C PRO A 114 20.63 3.55 16.95
N LEU A 115 19.74 3.75 15.97
CA LEU A 115 18.28 3.73 16.24
C LEU A 115 17.70 2.33 16.49
N GLY A 116 18.38 1.28 16.05
CA GLY A 116 17.96 -0.11 16.22
C GLY A 116 18.68 -0.84 17.36
N PRO A 117 18.52 -2.17 17.45
CA PRO A 117 17.99 -3.05 16.41
C PRO A 117 16.46 -3.10 16.32
N PHE A 118 15.95 -3.31 15.10
CA PHE A 118 14.53 -3.54 14.77
C PHE A 118 14.26 -5.03 14.48
N ASP A 119 13.01 -5.40 14.20
CA ASP A 119 12.64 -6.77 13.82
C ASP A 119 12.75 -7.01 12.32
N VAL A 120 12.42 -5.99 11.52
CA VAL A 120 12.40 -6.06 10.07
C VAL A 120 13.26 -4.96 9.48
N GLY A 121 13.98 -5.29 8.41
CA GLY A 121 14.65 -4.35 7.52
C GLY A 121 14.41 -4.73 6.08
N VAL A 122 14.03 -3.74 5.27
CA VAL A 122 13.86 -3.86 3.82
C VAL A 122 14.78 -2.86 3.13
N GLU A 123 15.73 -3.35 2.31
CA GLU A 123 16.61 -2.51 1.51
C GLU A 123 15.89 -1.95 0.27
N ILE A 124 16.13 -0.67 -0.03
CA ILE A 124 15.63 0.01 -1.22
C ILE A 124 16.82 0.30 -2.15
N GLY A 125 16.63 0.00 -3.44
CA GLY A 125 17.58 0.18 -4.52
C GLY A 125 18.66 -0.90 -4.64
N LEU A 126 19.22 -0.99 -5.84
CA LEU A 126 20.33 -1.86 -6.23
C LEU A 126 21.64 -1.05 -6.24
N GLY A 127 22.32 -0.93 -5.09
CA GLY A 127 23.68 -0.37 -5.14
C GLY A 127 24.30 0.05 -3.83
N ASN A 128 25.63 0.04 -3.77
CA ASN A 128 26.42 0.33 -2.58
C ASN A 128 26.67 1.83 -2.44
N GLY A 129 25.61 2.60 -2.20
CA GLY A 129 25.67 3.99 -1.77
C GLY A 129 26.13 5.06 -2.77
N ALA A 130 26.17 6.30 -2.24
CA ALA A 130 26.31 7.60 -2.90
C ALA A 130 27.02 7.59 -4.27
N GLY A 131 26.26 7.45 -5.37
CA GLY A 131 26.92 7.33 -6.68
C GLY A 131 26.07 7.13 -7.94
N GLY A 132 24.73 7.07 -7.86
CA GLY A 132 23.90 7.39 -9.03
C GLY A 132 23.58 6.25 -10.00
N VAL A 133 22.88 5.21 -9.52
CA VAL A 133 21.96 4.46 -10.39
C VAL A 133 20.52 4.67 -9.92
N ASP A 134 20.34 4.68 -8.60
CA ASP A 134 19.05 4.90 -7.96
C ASP A 134 19.04 6.23 -7.19
N ASP A 135 17.89 6.93 -7.22
CA ASP A 135 17.63 8.19 -6.50
C ASP A 135 16.16 8.19 -6.06
N TYR A 136 15.84 7.30 -5.12
CA TYR A 136 14.46 7.08 -4.68
C TYR A 136 14.03 8.16 -3.69
N GLN A 137 13.27 9.15 -4.16
CA GLN A 137 12.56 10.09 -3.29
C GLN A 137 11.23 9.52 -2.80
N THR A 138 10.73 8.50 -3.49
CA THR A 138 9.58 7.69 -3.09
C THR A 138 9.89 6.23 -3.36
N ALA A 139 9.53 5.37 -2.43
CA ALA A 139 9.68 3.93 -2.54
C ALA A 139 8.40 3.23 -2.09
N MET A 140 7.99 2.21 -2.83
CA MET A 140 6.77 1.44 -2.58
C MET A 140 7.06 -0.05 -2.58
N PHE A 141 6.53 -0.76 -1.60
CA PHE A 141 6.62 -2.21 -1.54
C PHE A 141 5.41 -2.83 -0.84
N VAL A 142 5.17 -4.11 -1.11
CA VAL A 142 4.16 -4.91 -0.44
C VAL A 142 4.85 -5.91 0.45
N LEU A 143 4.45 -5.93 1.72
CA LEU A 143 4.81 -6.94 2.69
C LEU A 143 3.69 -7.97 2.75
N SER A 144 4.04 -9.23 2.56
CA SER A 144 3.11 -10.36 2.61
C SER A 144 3.60 -11.42 3.59
N HIS A 145 2.72 -12.35 3.94
CA HIS A 145 3.07 -13.51 4.75
C HIS A 145 2.60 -14.81 4.08
N ALA A 146 3.41 -15.87 4.16
CA ALA A 146 3.15 -17.11 3.45
C ALA A 146 1.84 -17.83 3.86
N THR A 147 1.39 -17.67 5.11
CA THR A 147 0.28 -18.45 5.68
C THR A 147 -0.71 -17.68 6.54
N ALA A 148 -0.52 -16.38 6.74
CA ALA A 148 -1.30 -15.58 7.67
C ALA A 148 -1.68 -14.26 7.01
N ALA A 149 -2.88 -13.76 7.31
CA ALA A 149 -3.26 -12.42 6.91
C ALA A 149 -2.59 -11.40 7.83
N LEU A 150 -2.07 -10.33 7.25
CA LEU A 150 -1.55 -9.16 7.95
C LEU A 150 -2.68 -8.14 8.14
N ASP A 151 -2.72 -7.50 9.30
CA ASP A 151 -3.71 -6.47 9.62
C ASP A 151 -3.01 -5.20 10.09
N VAL A 152 -3.18 -4.13 9.34
CA VAL A 152 -2.55 -2.83 9.60
C VAL A 152 -2.89 -2.30 11.01
N GLY A 153 -4.07 -2.63 11.55
CA GLY A 153 -4.49 -2.17 12.88
C GLY A 153 -3.78 -2.87 14.05
N THR A 154 -3.16 -4.03 13.80
CA THR A 154 -2.52 -4.86 14.84
C THR A 154 -1.07 -5.23 14.54
N PHE A 155 -0.57 -4.93 13.34
CA PHE A 155 0.75 -5.33 12.89
C PHE A 155 1.90 -4.64 13.64
N PHE A 156 1.75 -3.36 13.98
CA PHE A 156 2.79 -2.59 14.66
C PHE A 156 2.58 -2.58 16.18
N PRO A 157 3.64 -2.69 16.99
CA PRO A 157 3.54 -2.50 18.43
C PRO A 157 3.32 -1.02 18.76
N SER A 158 2.84 -0.75 19.98
CA SER A 158 2.89 0.61 20.52
C SER A 158 4.32 0.98 20.93
N ALA A 159 4.70 2.24 20.77
CA ALA A 159 6.03 2.76 21.12
C ALA A 159 6.37 2.51 22.60
N SER A 160 5.38 2.54 23.49
CA SER A 160 5.57 2.24 24.91
C SER A 160 5.98 0.78 25.18
N SER A 161 5.77 -0.12 24.22
CA SER A 161 6.14 -1.54 24.31
C SER A 161 7.52 -1.83 23.68
N VAL A 162 8.14 -0.86 23.01
CA VAL A 162 9.43 -1.00 22.34
C VAL A 162 10.51 -0.29 23.15
N SER A 163 11.63 -0.98 23.41
CA SER A 163 12.78 -0.36 24.06
C SER A 163 13.35 0.77 23.21
N GLY A 164 13.38 1.99 23.74
CA GLY A 164 13.81 3.18 23.00
C GLY A 164 12.67 3.94 22.31
N GLY A 165 11.44 3.41 22.32
CA GLY A 165 10.25 4.11 21.86
C GLY A 165 10.15 4.33 20.34
N LEU A 166 11.04 3.70 19.55
CA LEU A 166 11.05 3.81 18.10
C LEU A 166 10.42 2.55 17.50
N VAL A 167 9.23 2.70 16.90
CA VAL A 167 8.52 1.60 16.23
C VAL A 167 9.02 1.39 14.81
N ALA A 168 9.44 2.47 14.14
CA ALA A 168 9.91 2.44 12.76
C ALA A 168 11.15 3.32 12.55
N GLY A 169 11.87 3.05 11.47
CA GLY A 169 13.02 3.84 11.05
C GLY A 169 13.19 3.89 9.54
N VAL A 170 13.77 4.99 9.05
CA VAL A 170 14.06 5.23 7.63
C VAL A 170 15.51 5.64 7.47
N ARG A 171 16.16 5.09 6.45
CA ARG A 171 17.53 5.42 6.06
C ARG A 171 17.52 6.13 4.70
N ALA A 172 18.15 7.30 4.63
CA ALA A 172 18.31 8.05 3.38
C ALA A 172 19.77 8.49 3.16
N GLN A 173 20.32 8.26 1.98
CA GLN A 173 21.67 8.69 1.56
C GLN A 173 21.60 9.87 0.61
N THR A 174 22.78 10.40 0.26
CA THR A 174 22.92 11.55 -0.66
C THR A 174 21.96 12.67 -0.27
N VAL A 175 21.91 12.98 1.02
CA VAL A 175 21.02 14.01 1.56
C VAL A 175 21.64 15.37 1.34
N GLY A 176 20.85 16.32 0.85
CA GLY A 176 21.29 17.70 0.66
C GLY A 176 20.27 18.56 -0.07
N ALA A 177 20.64 19.81 -0.33
CA ALA A 177 19.77 20.77 -0.97
C ALA A 177 19.36 20.30 -2.37
N ILE A 178 18.11 20.58 -2.75
CA ILE A 178 17.59 20.29 -4.08
C ILE A 178 18.43 21.06 -5.12
N GLY A 179 18.94 20.35 -6.13
CA GLY A 179 19.81 20.92 -7.17
C GLY A 179 21.24 21.28 -6.70
N GLY A 180 21.58 20.99 -5.45
CA GLY A 180 22.90 21.23 -4.86
C GLY A 180 23.74 19.97 -4.66
N SER A 181 24.86 20.12 -3.94
CA SER A 181 25.67 18.98 -3.51
C SER A 181 24.95 18.14 -2.45
N ARG A 182 24.94 16.82 -2.65
CA ARG A 182 24.20 15.83 -1.86
C ARG A 182 25.15 14.85 -1.17
N ASN A 183 25.88 15.33 -0.16
CA ASN A 183 26.94 14.58 0.52
C ASN A 183 26.53 14.05 1.91
N GLY A 184 25.31 14.33 2.35
CA GLY A 184 24.81 13.94 3.66
C GLY A 184 24.18 12.55 3.70
N SER A 185 23.75 12.17 4.90
CA SER A 185 22.93 10.98 5.13
C SER A 185 22.06 11.19 6.37
N SER A 186 20.84 10.66 6.33
CA SER A 186 19.91 10.73 7.46
C SER A 186 19.50 9.33 7.89
N LYS A 187 19.30 9.20 9.21
CA LYS A 187 18.75 8.04 9.89
C LYS A 187 17.66 8.59 10.78
N LEU A 188 16.41 8.29 10.45
CA LEU A 188 15.26 8.89 11.11
C LEU A 188 14.49 7.79 11.81
N GLY A 189 14.02 8.04 13.02
CA GLY A 189 13.19 7.13 13.80
C GLY A 189 11.83 7.76 14.10
N ALA A 190 10.80 6.93 14.19
CA ALA A 190 9.47 7.34 14.60
C ALA A 190 8.94 6.40 15.68
N GLY A 191 8.16 6.95 16.62
CA GLY A 191 7.40 6.18 17.59
C GLY A 191 6.06 5.72 17.02
N ASP A 192 4.98 5.95 17.75
CA ASP A 192 3.63 5.59 17.30
C ASP A 192 3.23 6.31 16.00
N PRO A 193 2.43 5.68 15.14
CA PRO A 193 1.84 6.35 13.98
C PRO A 193 0.94 7.50 14.43
N THR A 194 0.98 8.60 13.69
CA THR A 194 0.29 9.84 14.05
C THR A 194 -1.18 9.87 13.63
N GLN A 195 -1.58 8.98 12.71
CA GLN A 195 -2.97 8.82 12.29
C GLN A 195 -3.26 7.35 12.02
N TYR A 196 -4.42 6.89 12.49
CA TYR A 196 -5.08 5.68 12.03
C TYR A 196 -6.42 6.08 11.43
N VAL A 197 -6.61 5.80 10.14
CA VAL A 197 -7.92 5.91 9.51
C VAL A 197 -8.51 4.51 9.51
N SER A 198 -9.43 4.25 10.44
CA SER A 198 -10.18 3.00 10.43
C SER A 198 -10.98 2.92 9.13
N PRO A 199 -11.04 1.74 8.48
CA PRO A 199 -11.91 1.58 7.33
C PRO A 199 -13.37 1.86 7.75
N PRO A 200 -14.17 2.60 6.95
CA PRO A 200 -15.60 2.74 7.20
C PRO A 200 -16.26 1.38 7.44
N PRO A 201 -17.24 1.32 8.36
CA PRO A 201 -17.94 0.08 8.67
C PRO A 201 -18.48 -0.58 7.39
N PRO A 202 -18.40 -1.93 7.27
CA PRO A 202 -19.03 -2.63 6.17
C PRO A 202 -20.56 -2.42 6.22
N GLY A 203 -21.10 -1.43 5.51
CA GLY A 203 -22.55 -1.18 5.59
C GLY A 203 -23.09 0.11 4.99
N GLU A 204 -22.30 1.18 4.83
CA GLU A 204 -22.78 2.35 4.09
C GLU A 204 -22.56 2.14 2.60
N SER A 205 -23.44 1.30 2.02
CA SER A 205 -23.72 1.39 0.58
C SER A 205 -23.96 2.87 0.29
N PRO A 206 -23.31 3.49 -0.72
CA PRO A 206 -23.74 4.80 -1.14
C PRO A 206 -25.24 4.67 -1.41
N GLU A 207 -26.07 5.46 -0.71
CA GLU A 207 -27.45 5.62 -1.12
C GLU A 207 -27.39 5.85 -2.63
N PRO A 208 -28.12 5.09 -3.45
CA PRO A 208 -28.23 5.45 -4.84
C PRO A 208 -28.75 6.88 -4.81
N ALA A 209 -27.86 7.84 -5.13
CA ALA A 209 -28.26 9.19 -5.43
C ALA A 209 -29.48 8.99 -6.32
N THR A 210 -30.60 9.60 -5.95
CA THR A 210 -31.85 9.52 -6.67
C THR A 210 -31.62 10.13 -8.05
N ALA A 211 -30.90 9.40 -8.90
CA ALA A 211 -30.76 9.59 -10.31
C ALA A 211 -32.11 9.13 -10.82
N ALA A 212 -33.02 10.09 -10.77
CA ALA A 212 -34.31 10.07 -11.40
C ALA A 212 -34.26 9.21 -12.67
N ILE A 213 -34.73 7.97 -12.56
CA ILE A 213 -35.01 7.11 -13.71
C ILE A 213 -36.29 7.69 -14.33
N TRP A 214 -36.14 8.78 -15.07
CA TRP A 214 -37.12 9.32 -16.01
C TRP A 214 -36.70 9.02 -17.46
N ALA A 215 -35.97 7.93 -17.69
CA ALA A 215 -35.66 7.46 -19.03
C ALA A 215 -36.78 6.58 -19.59
N MET A 216 -37.80 7.27 -20.12
CA MET A 216 -38.57 6.92 -21.31
C MET A 216 -39.18 5.50 -21.39
N LEU A 217 -40.42 5.39 -20.90
CA LEU A 217 -41.45 4.59 -21.57
C LEU A 217 -41.76 5.28 -22.91
N ALA A 218 -41.06 4.90 -23.99
CA ALA A 218 -41.36 5.38 -25.34
C ALA A 218 -41.47 4.20 -26.31
N THR A 219 -42.72 3.77 -26.48
CA THR A 219 -43.35 3.34 -27.75
C THR A 219 -42.72 2.19 -28.55
N GLY A 220 -43.28 0.99 -28.35
CA GLY A 220 -43.16 -0.16 -29.27
C GLY A 220 -44.54 -0.71 -29.68
N ALA A 221 -45.05 -0.18 -30.78
CA ALA A 221 -45.95 -0.73 -31.81
C ALA A 221 -46.97 -1.88 -31.52
N CYS A 222 -48.24 -1.56 -31.84
CA CYS A 222 -49.13 -2.26 -32.80
C CYS A 222 -49.72 -3.65 -32.43
N LEU A 223 -51.06 -3.74 -32.27
CA LEU A 223 -51.94 -4.51 -33.19
C LEU A 223 -53.44 -4.45 -32.82
N SER A 224 -54.26 -4.15 -33.85
CA SER A 224 -55.57 -4.75 -34.17
C SER A 224 -56.74 -4.69 -33.17
N ARG A 225 -57.84 -4.06 -33.62
CA ARG A 225 -59.15 -4.73 -33.64
C ARG A 225 -60.06 -4.19 -34.76
N ARG A 226 -60.41 -5.11 -35.68
CA ARG A 226 -61.51 -5.00 -36.65
C ARG A 226 -62.82 -4.68 -35.92
N ARG A 227 -63.64 -3.77 -36.48
CA ARG A 227 -65.05 -3.63 -36.11
C ARG A 227 -65.92 -4.06 -37.29
N ILE A 228 -66.67 -5.14 -37.07
CA ILE A 228 -67.83 -5.57 -37.85
C ILE A 228 -69.05 -4.87 -37.25
N MET A 229 -69.96 -4.36 -38.09
CA MET A 229 -71.41 -4.13 -37.93
C MET A 229 -71.82 -3.03 -38.95
N ARG A 230 -72.79 -3.16 -39.84
CA ARG A 230 -73.89 -4.11 -40.07
C ARG A 230 -74.02 -4.35 -41.58
#